data_AF-A0A4P2VBK3-F1
#
_entry.id   AF-A0A4P2VBK3-F1
#
_cell.length_a   1.000
_cell.length_b   1.000
_cell.length_c   1.000
_cell.angle_alpha   90.00
_cell.angle_beta   90.00
_cell.angle_gamma   90.00
#
_symmetry.space_group_name_H-M   'P 1'
#
loop_
_entity.id
_entity.type
_entity.pdbx_description
1 polymer ?
#
loop_
_entity_poly.entity_id
_entity_poly.type
_entity_poly.pdbx_seq_one_letter_code
_entity_poly.pdbx_strand_id
1 'polypeptide(L)' 'MTPDELEALRLVDYEGLLQEEAASLMGVSRGTVWRLVESGRRKLLSMVIEGRPLILMEVGAGGEIGRRA' A
#
# COMPACT_ATOMS: atom_id res chain seq x y z
N MET A 1 -2.26 -5.83 -6.22
CA MET A 1 -2.18 -4.59 -5.41
C MET A 1 -0.78 -4.03 -5.61
N THR A 2 -0.63 -2.74 -5.86
CA THR A 2 0.70 -2.10 -5.97
C THR A 2 1.24 -1.74 -4.58
N PRO A 3 2.56 -1.52 -4.42
CA PRO A 3 3.13 -1.02 -3.15
C PRO A 3 2.45 0.27 -2.68
N ASP A 4 2.17 1.21 -3.58
CA ASP A 4 1.51 2.49 -3.23
C ASP A 4 0.07 2.29 -2.73
N GLU A 5 -0.67 1.34 -3.32
CA GLU A 5 -2.02 0.99 -2.84
C GLU A 5 -1.95 0.37 -1.44
N LEU A 6 -0.99 -0.53 -1.22
CA LEU A 6 -0.80 -1.16 0.08
C LEU A 6 -0.40 -0.13 1.15
N GLU A 7 0.51 0.77 0.83
CA GLU A 7 0.94 1.83 1.76
C GLU A 7 -0.20 2.81 2.08
N ALA A 8 -0.99 3.20 1.09
CA ALA A 8 -2.14 4.06 1.31
C ALA A 8 -3.19 3.39 2.21
N LEU A 9 -3.47 2.09 2.01
CA LEU A 9 -4.34 1.31 2.91
C LEU A 9 -3.75 1.17 4.30
N ARG A 10 -2.44 0.96 4.42
CA ARG A 10 -1.76 0.85 5.71
C ARG A 10 -1.91 2.13 6.52
N LEU A 11 -1.62 3.28 5.93
CA LEU A 11 -1.73 4.58 6.62
C LEU A 11 -3.17 4.94 6.97
N VAL A 12 -4.12 4.76 6.05
CA VAL A 12 -5.50 5.22 6.25
C VAL A 12 -6.36 4.20 6.99
N ASP A 13 -6.39 2.95 6.51
CA ASP A 13 -7.32 1.93 7.01
C ASP A 13 -6.77 1.16 8.20
N TYR A 14 -5.44 0.98 8.28
CA TYR A 14 -4.81 0.23 9.38
C TYR A 14 -4.32 1.14 10.51
N GLU A 15 -3.64 2.25 10.20
CA GLU A 15 -3.14 3.21 11.21
C GLU A 15 -4.17 4.30 11.55
N GLY A 16 -5.26 4.41 10.79
CA GLY A 16 -6.36 5.33 11.08
C GLY A 16 -6.06 6.80 10.78
N LEU A 17 -5.04 7.09 9.98
CA LEU A 17 -4.70 8.47 9.60
C LEU A 17 -5.73 9.07 8.66
N LEU A 18 -5.89 10.39 8.74
CA LEU A 18 -6.64 11.14 7.74
C LEU A 18 -5.91 11.09 6.39
N GLN A 19 -6.67 11.14 5.29
CA GLN A 19 -6.09 11.07 3.94
C GLN A 19 -5.11 12.21 3.64
N GLU A 20 -5.26 13.36 4.29
CA GLU A 20 -4.32 14.48 4.17
C GLU A 20 -2.99 14.19 4.86
N GLU A 21 -3.01 13.57 6.04
CA GLU A 21 -1.81 13.14 6.78
C GLU A 21 -1.07 12.05 6.00
N ALA A 22 -1.80 11.05 5.50
CA ALA A 22 -1.24 10.01 4.63
C ALA A 22 -0.64 10.60 3.35
N ALA A 23 -1.30 11.61 2.74
CA ALA A 23 -0.78 12.27 1.55
C ALA A 23 0.53 13.03 1.82
N SER A 24 0.62 13.67 2.98
CA SER A 24 1.85 14.31 3.43
C SER A 24 2.98 13.30 3.62
N LEU A 25 2.71 12.15 4.25
CA LEU A 25 3.72 11.10 4.48
C LEU A 25 4.17 10.44 3.17
N MET A 26 3.25 10.24 2.22
CA MET A 26 3.55 9.63 0.93
C MET A 26 4.15 10.60 -0.10
N GLY A 27 4.20 11.91 0.20
CA GLY A 27 4.71 12.92 -0.73
C GLY A 27 3.86 13.09 -2.01
N VAL A 28 2.54 12.87 -1.91
CA VAL A 28 1.61 12.95 -3.05
C VAL A 28 0.38 13.81 -2.72
N SER A 29 -0.49 14.06 -3.70
CA SER A 29 -1.74 14.79 -3.46
C SER A 29 -2.76 13.96 -2.66
N ARG A 30 -3.63 14.61 -1.88
CA ARG A 30 -4.79 13.97 -1.22
C ARG A 30 -5.66 13.18 -2.21
N GLY A 31 -5.87 13.70 -3.42
CA GLY A 31 -6.62 13.01 -4.47
C GLY A 31 -5.90 11.76 -5.02
N THR A 32 -4.58 11.69 -4.91
CA THR A 32 -3.80 10.47 -5.20
C THR A 32 -4.06 9.42 -4.13
N VAL A 33 -3.94 9.77 -2.84
CA VAL A 33 -4.23 8.85 -1.73
C VAL A 33 -5.66 8.33 -1.82
N TRP A 34 -6.64 9.20 -2.08
CA TRP A 34 -8.03 8.79 -2.25
C TRP A 34 -8.19 7.70 -3.33
N ARG A 35 -7.57 7.88 -4.51
CA ARG A 35 -7.62 6.89 -5.60
C ARG A 35 -6.91 5.59 -5.24
N LEU A 36 -5.78 5.67 -4.53
CA LEU A 36 -5.01 4.51 -4.09
C LEU A 36 -5.80 3.69 -3.06
N VAL A 37 -6.40 4.33 -2.07
CA VAL A 37 -7.26 3.69 -1.07
C VAL A 37 -8.47 3.03 -1.74
N GLU A 38 -9.18 3.75 -2.62
CA GLU A 38 -10.35 3.20 -3.32
C GLU A 38 -9.99 1.98 -4.19
N SER A 39 -8.92 2.08 -4.98
CA SER A 39 -8.43 0.96 -5.79
C SER A 39 -7.95 -0.22 -4.93
N GLY A 40 -7.23 0.08 -3.84
CA GLY A 40 -6.73 -0.89 -2.88
C GLY A 40 -7.85 -1.68 -2.22
N ARG A 41 -8.87 -1.00 -1.67
CA ARG A 41 -10.04 -1.62 -1.04
C ARG A 41 -10.77 -2.56 -2.00
N ARG A 42 -10.98 -2.13 -3.24
CA ARG A 42 -11.62 -2.96 -4.28
C ARG A 42 -10.84 -4.24 -4.53
N LYS A 43 -9.50 -4.15 -4.67
CA LYS A 43 -8.65 -5.32 -4.89
C LYS A 43 -8.64 -6.25 -3.68
N LEU A 44 -8.54 -5.70 -2.47
CA LEU A 44 -8.59 -6.48 -1.23
C LEU A 44 -9.92 -7.22 -1.09
N LEU A 45 -11.04 -6.53 -1.28
CA LEU A 45 -12.37 -7.13 -1.22
C LEU A 45 -12.58 -8.17 -2.33
N SER A 46 -12.09 -7.95 -3.55
CA SER A 46 -12.14 -8.98 -4.61
C SER A 46 -11.40 -10.25 -4.22
N MET A 47 -10.29 -10.16 -3.49
CA MET A 47 -9.57 -11.34 -3.02
C MET A 47 -10.40 -12.15 -2.03
N VAL A 48 -11.09 -11.47 -1.12
CA VAL A 48 -11.94 -12.10 -0.12
C VAL A 48 -13.21 -12.70 -0.74
N ILE A 49 -13.90 -11.92 -1.59
CA ILE A 49 -15.21 -12.30 -2.16
C ILE A 49 -15.06 -13.39 -3.22
N GLU A 50 -14.05 -13.29 -4.09
CA GLU A 50 -13.86 -14.22 -5.21
C GLU A 50 -12.92 -15.39 -4.84
N GLY A 51 -12.39 -15.43 -3.61
CA GLY A 51 -11.42 -16.45 -3.18
C GLY A 51 -10.09 -16.38 -3.93
N ARG A 52 -9.68 -15.18 -4.40
CA ARG A 52 -8.39 -15.01 -5.08
C ARG A 52 -7.25 -15.03 -4.04
N PRO A 53 -6.09 -15.60 -4.39
CA PRO A 53 -4.98 -15.69 -3.45
C PRO A 53 -4.50 -14.30 -3.00
N LEU A 54 -4.37 -14.13 -1.68
CA LEU A 54 -3.64 -13.02 -1.07
C LEU A 54 -2.18 -13.43 -0.92
N ILE A 55 -1.29 -12.81 -1.69
CA ILE A 55 0.14 -13.09 -1.67
C ILE A 55 0.82 -12.04 -0.80
N LEU A 56 1.46 -12.47 0.27
CA LEU A 56 2.33 -11.63 1.08
C LEU A 56 3.68 -11.51 0.35
N MET A 57 4.00 -10.32 -0.16
CA MET A 57 5.33 -10.04 -0.68
C MET A 57 6.21 -9.68 0.51
N GLU A 58 7.22 -10.51 0.81
CA GLU A 58 8.25 -10.11 1.77
C GLU A 58 8.95 -8.85 1.25
N VAL A 59 8.85 -7.75 2.01
CA VAL A 59 9.80 -6.65 1.88
C VAL A 59 11.09 -7.17 2.49
N GLY A 60 11.93 -7.81 1.67
CA GLY A 60 13.16 -8.44 2.12
C GLY A 60 13.98 -7.49 2.99
N ALA A 61 14.26 -7.91 4.23
CA ALA A 61 15.31 -7.34 5.05
C ALA A 61 16.65 -7.59 4.34
N GLY A 62 17.11 -6.66 3.49
CA GLY A 62 18.24 -6.96 2.62
C GLY A 62 18.71 -5.80 1.76
N GLY A 63 18.86 -4.61 2.33
CA GLY A 63 19.68 -3.55 1.76
C GLY A 63 21.18 -3.81 1.95
N GLU A 64 21.68 -5.01 1.66
CA GLU A 64 23.10 -5.23 1.41
C GLU A 64 23.30 -5.24 -0.10
N ILE A 65 23.50 -4.04 -0.63
CA ILE A 65 24.03 -3.83 -1.97
C ILE A 65 25.45 -4.39 -1.91
N GLY A 66 25.60 -5.65 -2.33
CA GLY A 66 26.87 -6.33 -2.41
C GLY A 66 27.86 -5.46 -3.17
N ARG A 67 28.90 -5.01 -2.45
CA ARG A 67 30.21 -4.74 -3.03
C ARG A 67 30.53 -5.90 -3.97
N ARG A 68 30.60 -5.60 -5.27
CA ARG A 68 31.42 -6.41 -6.17
C ARG A 68 32.69 -5.61 -6.42
N ALA A 69 33.77 -6.18 -5.88
CA ALA A 69 35.14 -5.93 -6.29
C ALA A 69 35.33 -6.31 -7.76
#